data_AF-A0A0B0PE53-F1
#
_entry.id   AF-A0A0B0PE53-F1
#
_cell.length_a   1.000
_cell.length_b   1.000
_cell.length_c   1.000
_cell.angle_alpha   90.00
_cell.angle_beta   90.00
_cell.angle_gamma   90.00
#
_symmetry.space_group_name_H-M   'P 1'
#
loop_
_entity.id
_entity.type
_entity.pdbx_description
1 polymer ?
#
loop_
_entity_poly.entity_id
_entity_poly.type
_entity_poly.pdbx_seq_one_letter_code
_entity_poly.pdbx_strand_id
1 'polypeptide(L)'
;MTSEAGEIMEKLKEKKAEYETVASTDSSVNLENIDNRIITDVLGLESQAQAKVQRLRDQIVHMQVSTVEQIAEVHRKYKKLQQQLRAVAPEREVATAAKEVAATVKEVATAAKEVAATVKEVEAVAMVAEQSRKNDELQL
;
A
#
# COMPACT_ATOMS: atom_id res chain seq x y z
N MET A 1 -9.62 -31.06 17.49
CA MET A 1 -9.78 -29.91 18.39
C MET A 1 -10.57 -30.41 19.58
N THR A 2 -9.96 -30.45 20.76
CA THR A 2 -10.70 -30.70 22.00
C THR A 2 -11.54 -29.46 22.30
N SER A 3 -12.76 -29.66 22.79
CA SER A 3 -13.59 -28.55 23.26
C SER A 3 -12.97 -27.94 24.51
N GLU A 4 -13.15 -26.64 24.73
CA GLU A 4 -12.68 -25.89 25.91
C GLU A 4 -13.08 -26.60 27.22
N ALA A 5 -14.30 -27.12 27.29
CA ALA A 5 -14.77 -27.93 28.41
C ALA A 5 -13.95 -29.21 28.63
N GLY A 6 -13.47 -29.86 27.56
CA GLY A 6 -12.60 -31.03 27.65
C GLY A 6 -11.20 -30.69 28.15
N GLU A 7 -10.66 -29.53 27.77
CA GLU A 7 -9.36 -29.06 28.26
C GLU A 7 -9.41 -28.66 29.74
N ILE A 8 -10.48 -27.97 30.16
CA ILE A 8 -10.71 -27.64 31.57
C ILE A 8 -10.88 -28.92 32.41
N MET A 9 -11.58 -29.93 31.89
CA MET A 9 -11.75 -31.21 32.57
C MET A 9 -10.41 -31.95 32.79
N GLU A 10 -9.53 -31.96 31.79
CA GLU A 10 -8.18 -32.54 31.93
C GLU A 10 -7.33 -31.75 32.95
N LYS A 11 -7.34 -30.41 32.89
CA LYS A 11 -6.63 -29.56 33.87
C LYS A 11 -7.13 -29.78 35.30
N LEU A 12 -8.44 -29.92 35.50
CA LEU A 12 -9.01 -30.23 36.80
C LEU A 12 -8.53 -31.60 37.32
N LYS A 13 -8.46 -32.61 36.44
CA LYS A 13 -8.00 -33.96 36.78
C LYS A 13 -6.51 -33.99 37.13
N GLU A 14 -5.68 -33.28 36.37
CA GLU A 14 -4.24 -33.12 36.64
C GLU A 14 -4.01 -32.39 37.98
N LYS A 15 -4.70 -31.27 38.19
CA LYS A 15 -4.58 -30.48 39.43
C LYS A 15 -5.07 -31.25 40.65
N LYS A 16 -6.08 -32.11 40.49
CA LYS A 16 -6.54 -33.02 41.54
C LYS A 16 -5.46 -34.02 41.97
N ALA A 17 -4.78 -34.64 41.01
CA ALA A 17 -3.67 -35.55 41.31
C ALA A 17 -2.52 -34.83 42.05
N GLU A 18 -2.19 -33.60 41.65
CA GLU A 18 -1.18 -32.78 42.36
C GLU A 18 -1.58 -32.53 43.82
N TYR A 19 -2.79 -32.03 44.09
CA TYR A 19 -3.21 -31.72 45.45
C TYR A 19 -3.41 -32.98 46.32
N GLU A 20 -3.84 -34.11 45.76
CA GLU A 20 -4.01 -35.38 46.49
C GLU A 20 -2.65 -35.93 46.98
N THR A 21 -1.59 -35.78 46.18
CA THR A 21 -0.22 -36.15 46.61
C THR A 21 0.29 -35.25 47.75
N VAL A 22 -0.03 -33.96 47.73
CA VAL A 22 0.33 -33.00 48.80
C VAL A 22 -0.45 -33.30 50.08
N ALA A 23 -1.76 -33.53 50.00
CA ALA A 23 -2.58 -33.87 51.17
C ALA A 23 -2.24 -35.22 51.79
N SER A 24 -1.77 -36.19 50.98
CA SER A 24 -1.22 -37.44 51.49
C SER A 24 0.06 -37.24 52.32
N THR A 25 0.78 -36.14 52.11
CA THR A 25 2.02 -35.80 52.83
C THR A 25 1.76 -34.86 54.01
N ASP A 26 0.79 -33.95 53.85
CA ASP A 26 0.35 -33.00 54.86
C ASP A 26 -1.08 -33.33 55.33
N SER A 27 -1.17 -34.13 56.40
CA SER A 27 -2.45 -34.63 56.94
C SER A 27 -3.36 -33.53 57.50
N SER A 28 -2.92 -32.26 57.48
CA SER A 28 -3.74 -31.11 57.87
C SER A 28 -4.74 -30.68 56.79
N VAL A 29 -4.61 -31.20 55.55
CA VAL A 29 -5.45 -30.84 54.41
C VAL A 29 -6.64 -31.81 54.27
N ASN A 30 -7.86 -31.33 54.48
CA ASN A 30 -9.09 -32.09 54.25
C ASN A 30 -9.40 -32.25 52.75
N LEU A 31 -9.65 -33.48 52.27
CA LEU A 31 -9.97 -33.81 50.88
C LEU A 31 -11.18 -33.03 50.32
N GLU A 32 -12.21 -32.77 51.12
CA GLU A 32 -13.41 -32.04 50.66
C GLU A 32 -13.16 -30.52 50.49
N ASN A 33 -12.09 -29.99 51.13
CA ASN A 33 -11.58 -28.65 50.84
C ASN A 33 -10.72 -28.60 49.57
N ILE A 34 -10.18 -29.73 49.12
CA ILE A 34 -9.29 -29.80 47.94
C ILE A 34 -10.08 -29.60 46.65
N ASP A 35 -11.20 -30.31 46.47
CA ASP A 35 -12.00 -30.22 45.25
C ASP A 35 -12.53 -28.78 45.04
N ASN A 36 -13.05 -28.15 46.10
CA ASN A 36 -13.53 -26.75 46.04
C ASN A 36 -12.41 -25.75 45.73
N ARG A 37 -11.21 -25.97 46.28
CA ARG A 37 -10.03 -25.14 46.04
C ARG A 37 -9.54 -25.28 44.60
N ILE A 38 -9.45 -26.51 44.07
CA ILE A 38 -9.04 -26.77 42.68
C ILE A 38 -10.01 -26.11 41.70
N ILE A 39 -11.31 -26.26 41.91
CA ILE A 39 -12.33 -25.65 41.06
C ILE A 39 -12.17 -24.13 41.05
N THR A 40 -11.95 -23.53 42.23
CA THR A 40 -11.77 -22.08 42.36
C THR A 40 -10.50 -21.59 41.68
N ASP A 41 -9.38 -22.31 41.82
CA ASP A 41 -8.10 -21.95 41.21
C ASP A 41 -8.18 -22.06 39.68
N VAL A 42 -8.65 -23.20 39.15
CA VAL A 42 -8.70 -23.43 37.69
C VAL A 42 -9.70 -22.51 37.02
N LEU A 43 -10.94 -22.43 37.52
CA LEU A 43 -11.97 -21.58 36.92
C LEU A 43 -11.68 -20.09 37.15
N GLY A 44 -11.07 -19.73 38.28
CA GLY A 44 -10.67 -18.37 38.59
C GLY A 44 -9.58 -17.86 37.66
N LEU A 45 -8.55 -18.67 37.39
CA LEU A 45 -7.49 -18.34 36.43
C LEU A 45 -8.02 -18.26 34.99
N GLU A 46 -8.90 -19.19 34.59
CA GLU A 46 -9.53 -19.17 33.27
C GLU A 46 -10.38 -17.90 33.08
N SER A 47 -11.17 -17.53 34.10
CA SER A 47 -11.97 -16.29 34.09
C SER A 47 -11.09 -15.03 33.98
N GLN A 48 -9.94 -15.03 34.67
CA GLN A 48 -8.97 -13.93 34.58
C GLN A 48 -8.35 -13.83 33.18
N ALA A 49 -7.97 -14.96 32.59
CA ALA A 49 -7.43 -15.04 31.24
C ALA A 49 -8.47 -14.50 30.23
N GLN A 50 -9.72 -14.95 30.33
CA GLN A 50 -10.81 -14.50 29.48
C GLN A 50 -11.06 -12.99 29.61
N ALA A 51 -11.07 -12.45 30.83
CA ALA A 51 -11.20 -11.01 31.06
C ALA A 51 -10.05 -10.21 30.44
N LYS A 52 -8.81 -10.72 30.48
CA LYS A 52 -7.66 -10.08 29.83
C LYS A 52 -7.78 -10.11 28.31
N VAL A 53 -8.22 -11.24 27.74
CA VAL A 53 -8.47 -11.34 26.31
C VAL A 53 -9.57 -10.36 25.88
N GLN A 54 -10.64 -10.22 26.66
CA GLN A 54 -11.69 -9.27 26.34
C GLN A 54 -11.20 -7.81 26.36
N ARG A 55 -10.43 -7.42 27.37
CA ARG A 55 -9.81 -6.09 27.43
C ARG A 55 -8.92 -5.81 26.21
N LEU A 56 -8.15 -6.81 25.77
CA LEU A 56 -7.31 -6.68 24.58
C LEU A 56 -8.16 -6.53 23.32
N ARG A 57 -9.27 -7.29 23.20
CA ARG A 57 -10.22 -7.11 22.09
C ARG A 57 -10.79 -5.70 22.05
N ASP A 58 -11.22 -5.17 23.19
CA ASP A 58 -11.79 -3.83 23.27
C ASP A 58 -10.74 -2.75 22.89
N GLN A 59 -9.49 -2.92 23.32
CA GLN A 59 -8.39 -2.04 22.92
C GLN A 59 -8.11 -2.09 21.41
N ILE A 60 -8.11 -3.29 20.82
CA ILE A 60 -7.91 -3.47 19.38
C ILE A 60 -9.03 -2.79 18.60
N VAL A 61 -10.29 -2.97 19.01
CA VAL A 61 -11.44 -2.31 18.37
C VAL A 61 -11.30 -0.80 18.46
N HIS A 62 -10.97 -0.27 19.63
CA HIS A 62 -10.75 1.16 19.81
C HIS A 62 -9.64 1.70 18.90
N MET A 63 -8.50 1.01 18.82
CA MET A 63 -7.40 1.38 17.93
C MET A 63 -7.78 1.31 16.44
N GLN A 64 -8.58 0.33 16.05
CA GLN A 64 -9.08 0.21 14.68
C GLN A 64 -10.00 1.38 14.32
N VAL A 65 -10.93 1.74 15.21
CA VAL A 65 -11.84 2.87 15.01
C VAL A 65 -11.04 4.18 14.85
N SER A 66 -10.11 4.45 15.77
CA SER A 66 -9.30 5.68 15.70
C SER A 66 -8.43 5.74 14.44
N THR A 67 -7.88 4.61 14.00
CA THR A 67 -7.09 4.53 12.76
C THR A 67 -7.96 4.81 11.54
N VAL A 68 -9.16 4.24 11.46
CA VAL A 68 -10.10 4.47 10.36
C VAL A 68 -10.54 5.94 10.31
N GLU A 69 -10.81 6.56 11.47
CA GLU A 69 -11.14 7.98 11.56
C GLU A 69 -10.00 8.87 11.04
N GLN A 70 -8.76 8.59 11.43
CA GLN A 70 -7.59 9.32 10.94
C GLN A 70 -7.42 9.19 9.41
N ILE A 71 -7.59 7.98 8.86
CA ILE A 71 -7.54 7.75 7.41
C ILE A 71 -8.63 8.54 6.68
N ALA A 72 -9.85 8.60 7.25
CA ALA A 72 -10.94 9.38 6.68
C ALA A 72 -10.64 10.89 6.72
N GLU A 73 -10.00 11.39 7.78
CA GLU A 73 -9.60 12.79 7.89
C GLU A 73 -8.53 13.16 6.86
N VAL A 74 -7.50 12.33 6.69
CA VAL A 74 -6.47 12.52 5.67
C VAL A 74 -7.09 12.54 4.27
N HIS A 75 -7.99 11.60 3.95
CA HIS A 75 -8.71 11.60 2.68
C HIS A 75 -9.54 12.86 2.46
N ARG A 76 -10.22 13.38 3.49
CA ARG A 76 -10.96 14.66 3.40
C ARG A 76 -10.02 15.83 3.10
N LYS A 77 -8.87 15.92 3.79
CA LYS A 77 -7.87 16.97 3.55
C LYS A 77 -7.33 16.90 2.12
N TYR A 78 -6.98 15.71 1.64
CA TYR A 78 -6.53 15.50 0.26
C TYR A 78 -7.57 15.93 -0.77
N LYS A 79 -8.84 15.53 -0.59
CA LYS A 79 -9.94 15.93 -1.48
C LYS A 79 -10.14 17.44 -1.51
N LYS A 80 -10.03 18.11 -0.35
CA LYS A 80 -10.13 19.58 -0.26
C LYS A 80 -8.98 20.26 -1.00
N LEU A 81 -7.75 19.75 -0.86
CA LEU A 81 -6.59 20.28 -1.58
C LEU A 81 -6.73 20.10 -3.10
N GLN A 82 -7.23 18.94 -3.54
CA GLN A 82 -7.49 18.68 -4.96
C GLN A 82 -8.55 19.64 -5.54
N GLN A 83 -9.58 19.98 -4.76
CA GLN A 83 -10.59 20.98 -5.14
C GLN A 83 -10.00 22.38 -5.22
N GLN A 84 -9.17 22.78 -4.25
CA GLN A 84 -8.48 24.07 -4.28
C GLN A 84 -7.57 24.20 -5.51
N LEU A 85 -6.78 23.17 -5.82
CA LEU A 85 -5.93 23.18 -7.01
C LEU A 85 -6.75 23.26 -8.30
N ARG A 86 -7.89 22.54 -8.38
CA ARG A 86 -8.82 22.64 -9.51
C ARG A 86 -9.42 24.04 -9.65
N ALA A 87 -9.70 24.73 -8.54
CA ALA A 87 -10.23 26.09 -8.55
C ALA A 87 -9.16 27.14 -8.96
N VAL A 88 -7.88 26.84 -8.77
CA VAL A 88 -6.75 27.73 -9.15
C VAL A 88 -6.34 27.55 -10.62
N ALA A 89 -6.68 26.42 -11.25
CA ALA A 89 -6.19 26.03 -12.57
C ALA A 89 -6.94 26.54 -13.83
N PRO A 90 -8.11 27.21 -13.82
CA PRO A 90 -8.67 27.70 -15.07
C PRO A 90 -8.16 29.13 -15.35
N GLU A 91 -7.34 29.28 -16.40
CA GLU A 91 -7.09 30.54 -17.13
C GLU A 91 -5.89 31.41 -16.70
N ARG A 92 -4.68 31.16 -17.24
CA ARG A 92 -3.94 32.18 -18.03
C ARG A 92 -2.57 31.78 -18.60
N GLU A 93 -1.84 30.81 -18.04
CA GLU A 93 -0.47 30.52 -18.55
C GLU A 93 -0.39 29.37 -19.55
N VAL A 94 -1.16 28.31 -19.38
CA VAL A 94 -0.99 27.10 -20.23
C VAL A 94 -1.58 27.30 -21.63
N ALA A 95 -2.65 28.09 -21.76
CA ALA A 95 -3.31 28.31 -23.05
C ALA A 95 -2.55 29.28 -23.96
N THR A 96 -1.80 30.24 -23.41
CA THR A 96 -0.96 31.17 -24.18
C THR A 96 0.32 30.47 -24.64
N ALA A 97 0.98 29.75 -23.73
CA ALA A 97 2.17 28.96 -24.06
C ALA A 97 1.87 27.88 -25.12
N ALA A 98 0.74 27.19 -25.03
CA ALA A 98 0.35 26.20 -26.04
C ALA A 98 0.08 26.83 -27.42
N LYS A 99 -0.45 28.06 -27.48
CA LYS A 99 -0.68 28.78 -28.75
C LYS A 99 0.62 29.26 -29.39
N GLU A 100 1.57 29.76 -28.60
CA GLU A 100 2.89 30.18 -29.10
C GLU A 100 3.69 28.98 -29.63
N VAL A 101 3.72 27.87 -28.88
CA VAL A 101 4.39 26.64 -29.32
C VAL A 101 3.75 26.07 -30.59
N ALA A 102 2.43 26.12 -30.72
CA ALA A 102 1.76 25.68 -31.95
C ALA A 102 2.08 26.56 -33.17
N ALA A 103 2.32 27.86 -32.97
CA ALA A 103 2.71 28.77 -34.04
C ALA A 103 4.15 28.51 -34.51
N THR A 104 5.10 28.37 -33.57
CA THR A 104 6.51 28.11 -33.90
C THR A 104 6.71 26.76 -34.57
N VAL A 105 5.98 25.72 -34.16
CA VAL A 105 6.05 24.40 -34.81
C VAL A 105 5.59 24.45 -36.26
N LYS A 106 4.58 25.27 -36.60
CA LYS A 106 4.12 25.42 -37.98
C LYS A 106 5.15 26.11 -38.86
N GLU A 107 5.82 27.14 -38.37
CA GLU A 107 6.86 27.87 -39.09
C GLU A 107 8.10 27.00 -39.34
N VAL A 108 8.51 26.21 -38.34
CA VAL A 108 9.62 25.24 -38.50
C VAL A 108 9.27 24.16 -39.52
N ALA A 109 8.02 23.68 -39.53
CA ALA A 109 7.58 22.68 -40.49
C ALA A 109 7.55 23.20 -41.94
N THR A 110 7.26 24.50 -42.17
CA THR A 110 7.34 25.11 -43.51
C THR A 110 8.79 25.31 -43.95
N ALA A 111 9.65 25.81 -43.06
CA ALA A 111 11.08 25.98 -43.35
C ALA A 111 11.75 24.64 -43.68
N ALA A 112 11.42 23.56 -42.97
CA ALA A 112 11.94 22.23 -43.24
C ALA A 112 11.55 21.71 -44.64
N LYS A 113 10.34 22.05 -45.14
CA LYS A 113 9.91 21.67 -46.49
C LYS A 113 10.67 22.43 -47.57
N GLU A 114 10.95 23.70 -47.36
CA GLU A 114 11.76 24.51 -48.29
C GLU A 114 13.20 23.99 -48.35
N VAL A 115 13.81 23.70 -47.19
CA VAL A 115 15.14 23.08 -47.12
C VAL A 115 15.17 21.73 -47.83
N ALA A 116 14.14 20.89 -47.66
CA ALA A 116 14.07 19.62 -48.37
C ALA A 116 13.95 19.79 -49.89
N ALA A 117 13.29 20.85 -50.36
CA ALA A 117 13.21 21.16 -51.79
C ALA A 117 14.55 21.63 -52.36
N THR A 118 15.26 22.52 -51.64
CA THR A 118 16.58 23.01 -52.09
C THR A 118 17.64 21.92 -52.09
N VAL A 119 17.61 21.00 -51.12
CA VAL A 119 18.51 19.85 -51.11
C VAL A 119 18.32 18.97 -52.35
N LYS A 120 17.07 18.70 -52.75
CA LYS A 120 16.79 17.93 -53.98
C LYS A 120 17.28 18.63 -55.25
N GLU A 121 17.17 19.96 -55.30
CA GLU A 121 17.68 20.74 -56.41
C GLU A 121 19.22 20.68 -56.48
N VAL A 122 19.90 20.82 -55.34
CA VAL A 122 21.36 20.70 -55.25
C VAL A 122 21.84 19.30 -55.65
N GLU A 123 21.14 18.24 -55.21
CA GLU A 123 21.45 16.87 -55.63
C GLU A 123 21.30 16.68 -57.14
N ALA A 124 20.23 17.21 -57.74
CA ALA A 124 20.02 17.13 -59.18
C ALA A 124 21.12 17.88 -59.95
N VAL A 125 21.52 19.07 -59.49
CA VAL A 125 22.62 19.84 -60.09
C VAL A 125 23.96 19.10 -59.97
N ALA A 126 24.22 18.46 -58.82
CA ALA A 126 25.43 17.68 -58.61
C ALA A 126 25.51 16.47 -59.56
N MET A 127 24.41 15.72 -59.74
CA MET A 127 24.39 14.59 -60.68
C MET A 127 24.63 15.03 -62.13
N VAL A 128 24.06 16.16 -62.55
CA VAL A 128 24.29 16.71 -63.90
C VAL A 128 25.75 17.14 -64.07
N ALA A 129 26.33 17.81 -63.07
CA ALA A 129 27.74 18.22 -63.12
C ALA A 129 28.71 17.02 -63.17
N GLU A 130 28.43 15.94 -62.44
CA GLU A 130 29.24 14.73 -62.47
C GLU A 130 29.14 13.99 -63.80
N GLN A 131 27.94 13.91 -64.39
CA GLN A 131 27.74 13.29 -65.70
C GLN A 131 28.44 14.05 -66.83
N SER A 132 28.42 15.40 -66.80
CA SER A 132 29.16 16.21 -67.77
C SER A 132 30.66 15.96 -67.68
N ARG A 133 31.23 15.91 -66.47
CA ARG A 133 32.66 15.61 -66.29
C ARG A 133 33.06 14.24 -66.83
N LYS A 134 32.23 13.20 -66.60
CA LYS A 134 32.47 11.85 -67.15
C LYS A 134 32.39 11.80 -68.67
N ASN A 135 31.50 12.59 -69.28
CA ASN A 135 31.41 12.69 -70.73
C ASN A 135 32.61 13.42 -71.34
N ASP A 136 33.12 14.46 -70.66
CA ASP A 136 34.29 15.22 -71.12
C ASP A 136 35.58 14.36 -71.05
N GLU A 137 35.73 13.50 -70.03
CA GLU A 137 36.86 12.55 -69.92
C GLU A 137 36.86 11.44 -70.98
N LEU A 138 35.69 11.08 -71.54
CA LEU A 138 35.58 10.07 -72.60
C LEU A 138 35.82 10.62 -74.02
N GLN A 139 35.95 11.94 -74.17
CA GLN A 139 36.18 12.61 -75.46
C GLN A 139 37.64 13.09 -75.66
N LEU A 140 38.55 12.79 -74.74
CA LEU A 140 39.99 13.06 -74.82
C LEU A 140 40.80 11.79 -75.13
#